data_AF-A0A7X5E4U3-F1
#
_entry.id   AF-A0A7X5E4U3-F1
#
_cell.length_a   1.000
_cell.length_b   1.000
_cell.length_c   1.000
_cell.angle_alpha   90.00
_cell.angle_beta   90.00
_cell.angle_gamma   90.00
#
_symmetry.space_group_name_H-M   'P 1'
#
loop_
_entity.id
_entity.type
_entity.pdbx_description
1 polymer ?
#
loop_
_entity_poly.entity_id
_entity_poly.type
_entity_poly.pdbx_seq_one_letter_code
_entity_poly.pdbx_strand_id
1 'polypeptide(L)'
;MARGFFCFQQPRTLLPDRQLYAQALQANCDASHGAVMDFFIPSEMRIINKVLAKIRMGRFRAYSQATDTADSQTVTSTTSDKTTYSSSSGGGTSATTEDGGGESTTTEDGGGETTDTETEAGSVHWNYNMTTGTAEGHSHSYKAVESHRHRVRFSSHSHRIRLSSHYHRIDLPDHRHSIAIPGHSHRVTIPSHGHKITPGIFEFGRAKSFSLYVNGTRKYTHSGSTAEVDITGWLLGSDRKIPRGSWLTLEARPDDLAYISIDLIVQGFVQSRGDNTV
;
A
#
# COMPACT_ATOMS: atom_id res chain seq x y z
N MET A 1 41.38 -83.35 68.61
CA MET A 1 41.88 -82.22 67.81
C MET A 1 40.73 -81.69 66.95
N ALA A 2 40.00 -80.68 67.42
CA ALA A 2 38.96 -80.01 66.64
C ALA A 2 39.51 -78.65 66.19
N ARG A 3 39.76 -78.49 64.89
CA ARG A 3 40.23 -77.24 64.29
C ARG A 3 39.03 -76.34 64.06
N GLY A 4 38.90 -75.29 64.87
CA GLY A 4 37.93 -74.22 64.66
C GLY A 4 38.29 -73.40 63.42
N PHE A 5 37.40 -73.38 62.44
CA PHE A 5 37.46 -72.48 61.29
C PHE A 5 36.97 -71.10 61.75
N PHE A 6 37.90 -70.18 62.00
CA PHE A 6 37.58 -68.76 62.16
C PHE A 6 37.31 -68.15 60.78
N CYS A 7 36.03 -67.93 60.47
CA CYS A 7 35.62 -67.13 59.33
C CYS A 7 35.81 -65.64 59.69
N PHE A 8 36.91 -65.04 59.23
CA PHE A 8 37.07 -63.58 59.25
C PHE A 8 36.14 -62.99 58.18
N GLN A 9 34.99 -62.45 58.58
CA GLN A 9 34.25 -61.51 57.75
C GLN A 9 35.13 -60.26 57.57
N GLN A 10 35.72 -60.10 56.38
CA GLN A 10 36.34 -58.83 56.01
C GLN A 10 35.25 -57.75 55.97
N PRO A 11 35.48 -56.56 56.57
CA PRO A 11 34.56 -55.45 56.40
C PRO A 11 34.54 -55.08 54.92
N ARG A 12 33.35 -55.15 54.32
CA ARG A 12 33.08 -54.75 52.93
C ARG A 12 33.24 -53.23 52.84
N THR A 13 34.47 -52.75 52.73
CA THR A 13 34.75 -51.38 52.32
C THR A 13 34.29 -51.25 50.88
N LEU A 14 33.15 -50.61 50.67
CA LEU A 14 32.70 -50.17 49.34
C LEU A 14 33.79 -49.25 48.79
N LEU A 15 34.69 -49.82 47.99
CA LEU A 15 35.66 -49.03 47.25
C LEU A 15 34.88 -48.13 46.30
N PRO A 16 35.18 -46.82 46.26
CA PRO A 16 34.52 -45.93 45.32
C PRO A 16 34.91 -46.34 43.89
N ASP A 17 33.92 -46.61 43.04
CA ASP A 17 34.16 -46.97 41.65
C ASP A 17 34.59 -45.73 40.86
N ARG A 18 35.72 -45.82 40.18
CA ARG A 18 36.21 -44.74 39.30
C ARG A 18 35.33 -44.72 38.06
N GLN A 19 34.58 -43.63 37.87
CA GLN A 19 33.73 -43.44 36.72
C GLN A 19 34.30 -42.35 35.81
N LEU A 20 34.30 -42.65 34.51
CA LEU A 20 34.57 -41.72 33.44
C LEU A 20 33.26 -41.52 32.68
N TYR A 21 32.77 -40.29 32.67
CA TYR A 21 31.63 -39.89 31.86
C TYR A 21 32.12 -38.96 30.76
N ALA A 22 31.73 -39.22 29.52
CA ALA A 22 32.07 -38.36 28.39
C ALA A 22 30.83 -38.08 27.54
N GLN A 23 30.70 -36.85 27.07
CA GLN A 23 29.62 -36.41 26.18
C GLN A 23 30.23 -35.49 25.12
N ALA A 24 29.73 -35.60 23.90
CA ALA A 24 30.17 -34.79 22.77
C ALA A 24 29.00 -33.98 22.20
N LEU A 25 29.28 -32.76 21.73
CA LEU A 25 28.34 -31.88 21.05
C LEU A 25 29.03 -31.25 19.84
N GLN A 26 28.31 -31.11 18.73
CA GLN A 26 28.77 -30.32 17.59
C GLN A 26 27.67 -29.37 17.14
N ALA A 27 28.03 -28.12 16.84
CA ALA A 27 27.08 -27.11 16.39
C ALA A 27 27.74 -26.06 15.49
N ASN A 28 26.95 -25.48 14.59
CA ASN A 28 27.28 -24.20 13.97
C ASN A 28 26.98 -23.08 14.96
N CYS A 29 27.90 -22.11 15.03
CA CYS A 29 27.89 -21.04 16.02
C CYS A 29 28.31 -19.72 15.40
N ASP A 30 27.99 -18.62 16.07
CA ASP A 30 28.45 -17.27 15.78
C ASP A 30 28.89 -16.56 17.07
N ALA A 31 29.37 -15.32 16.97
CA ALA A 31 29.90 -14.57 18.11
C ALA A 31 28.86 -14.29 19.22
N SER A 32 27.57 -14.29 18.87
CA SER A 32 26.45 -14.11 19.79
C SER A 32 25.81 -15.43 20.26
N HIS A 33 25.83 -16.49 19.44
CA HIS A 33 25.23 -17.79 19.74
C HIS A 33 26.27 -18.92 19.67
N GLY A 34 26.68 -19.44 20.84
CA GLY A 34 27.68 -20.50 20.93
C GLY A 34 27.13 -21.92 20.85
N ALA A 35 28.05 -22.89 20.89
CA ALA A 35 27.73 -24.29 21.09
C ALA A 35 27.42 -24.50 22.57
N VAL A 36 26.12 -24.62 22.91
CA VAL A 36 25.65 -24.82 24.29
C VAL A 36 25.52 -26.30 24.58
N MET A 37 26.27 -26.78 25.56
CA MET A 37 26.27 -28.14 26.04
C MET A 37 25.75 -28.18 27.48
N ASP A 38 24.57 -28.75 27.64
CA ASP A 38 24.03 -29.07 28.95
C ASP A 38 24.52 -30.44 29.38
N PHE A 39 25.01 -30.54 30.62
CA PHE A 39 25.46 -31.78 31.21
C PHE A 39 24.98 -31.88 32.65
N PHE A 40 24.71 -33.11 33.08
CA PHE A 40 24.17 -33.38 34.41
C PHE A 40 25.22 -34.05 35.29
N ILE A 41 25.35 -33.57 36.52
CA ILE A 41 26.18 -34.22 37.54
C ILE A 41 25.24 -34.97 38.49
N PRO A 42 25.25 -36.31 38.52
CA PRO A 42 24.38 -37.09 39.40
C PRO A 42 24.60 -36.79 40.88
N SER A 43 23.54 -37.00 41.67
CA SER A 43 23.54 -36.73 43.12
C SER A 43 24.47 -37.69 43.88
N GLU A 44 24.68 -38.89 43.33
CA GLU A 44 25.44 -40.01 43.87
C GLU A 44 26.95 -39.85 43.67
N MET A 45 27.35 -38.88 42.85
CA MET A 45 28.76 -38.59 42.61
C MET A 45 29.37 -37.99 43.88
N ARG A 46 30.36 -38.66 44.46
CA ARG A 46 30.95 -38.25 45.74
C ARG A 46 32.13 -37.32 45.55
N ILE A 47 32.98 -37.64 44.59
CA ILE A 47 34.21 -36.89 44.28
C ILE A 47 34.23 -36.60 42.79
N ILE A 48 34.51 -35.35 42.42
CA ILE A 48 34.83 -34.96 41.04
C ILE A 48 36.29 -34.55 41.07
N ASN A 49 37.14 -35.32 40.39
CA ASN A 49 38.57 -35.03 40.33
C ASN A 49 38.85 -34.01 39.24
N LYS A 50 38.19 -34.16 38.09
CA LYS A 50 38.45 -33.33 36.92
C LYS A 50 37.25 -33.28 35.98
N VAL A 51 36.97 -32.11 35.44
CA VAL A 51 36.07 -31.90 34.31
C VAL A 51 36.88 -31.22 33.21
N LEU A 52 37.20 -31.97 32.16
CA LEU A 52 38.00 -31.52 31.05
C LEU A 52 37.09 -31.27 29.85
N ALA A 53 37.12 -30.06 29.30
CA ALA A 53 36.49 -29.73 28.04
C ALA A 53 37.54 -29.70 26.93
N LYS A 54 37.34 -30.49 25.88
CA LYS A 54 38.12 -30.44 24.65
C LYS A 54 37.29 -29.73 23.60
N ILE A 55 37.80 -28.64 23.07
CA ILE A 55 37.09 -27.81 22.08
C ILE A 55 37.88 -27.82 20.79
N ARG A 56 37.18 -28.01 19.67
CA ARG A 56 37.69 -27.85 18.31
C ARG A 56 36.77 -26.94 17.52
N MET A 57 37.33 -25.89 16.96
CA MET A 57 36.68 -24.91 16.11
C MET A 57 37.12 -25.13 14.66
N GLY A 58 36.15 -25.33 13.78
CA GLY A 58 36.29 -25.40 12.34
C GLY A 58 35.50 -24.28 11.66
N ARG A 59 35.44 -24.33 10.33
CA ARG A 59 34.68 -23.39 9.51
C ARG A 59 33.19 -23.70 9.62
N PHE A 60 32.36 -22.66 9.65
CA PHE A 60 30.90 -22.79 9.65
C PHE A 60 30.44 -23.59 8.43
N ARG A 61 29.42 -24.44 8.58
CA ARG A 61 28.92 -25.33 7.53
C ARG A 61 27.48 -25.00 7.16
N ALA A 62 27.23 -24.55 5.93
CA ALA A 62 25.88 -24.54 5.36
C ALA A 62 25.65 -25.83 4.57
N TYR A 63 24.44 -26.37 4.63
CA TYR A 63 24.06 -27.62 3.96
C TYR A 63 23.38 -27.42 2.59
N SER A 64 23.27 -26.17 2.16
CA SER A 64 22.63 -25.80 0.90
C SER A 64 23.08 -24.42 0.44
N GLN A 65 23.15 -24.23 -0.89
CA GLN A 65 23.38 -22.93 -1.53
C GLN A 65 22.27 -22.66 -2.54
N ALA A 66 21.75 -21.42 -2.58
CA ALA A 66 20.84 -20.99 -3.64
C ALA A 66 21.64 -20.74 -4.94
N THR A 67 21.22 -21.38 -6.03
CA THR A 67 21.87 -21.32 -7.34
C THR A 67 20.81 -20.99 -8.40
N ASP A 68 20.94 -19.81 -9.00
CA ASP A 68 20.26 -19.36 -10.21
C ASP A 68 18.83 -18.81 -10.14
N THR A 69 18.61 -17.92 -11.10
CA THR A 69 17.42 -17.15 -11.41
C THR A 69 16.78 -17.77 -12.66
N ALA A 70 15.50 -18.14 -12.63
CA ALA A 70 14.79 -18.65 -13.80
C ALA A 70 14.43 -17.50 -14.77
N ASP A 71 14.26 -17.78 -16.06
CA ASP A 71 13.98 -16.77 -17.09
C ASP A 71 12.75 -15.89 -16.80
N SER A 72 12.83 -14.65 -17.26
CA SER A 72 11.74 -13.67 -17.16
C SER A 72 10.50 -14.16 -17.93
N GLN A 73 9.35 -14.21 -17.26
CA GLN A 73 8.10 -14.61 -17.88
C GLN A 73 7.27 -13.39 -18.26
N THR A 74 6.76 -13.39 -19.50
CA THR A 74 5.79 -12.38 -19.95
C THR A 74 4.42 -13.02 -20.08
N VAL A 75 3.49 -12.62 -19.22
CA VAL A 75 2.10 -13.08 -19.28
C VAL A 75 1.29 -12.04 -20.05
N THR A 76 0.54 -12.50 -21.05
CA THR A 76 -0.35 -11.64 -21.83
C THR A 76 -1.78 -12.15 -21.66
N SER A 77 -2.67 -11.26 -21.23
CA SER A 77 -4.12 -11.48 -21.30
C SER A 77 -4.69 -10.67 -22.46
N THR A 78 -5.55 -11.30 -23.25
CA THR A 78 -6.25 -10.67 -24.37
C THR A 78 -7.75 -10.90 -24.22
N THR A 79 -8.55 -9.85 -24.33
CA THR A 79 -10.00 -9.97 -24.47
C THR A 79 -10.40 -9.66 -25.90
N SER A 80 -11.09 -10.57 -26.56
CA SER A 80 -11.61 -10.37 -27.93
C SER A 80 -12.95 -9.64 -27.95
N ASP A 81 -13.64 -9.56 -26.80
CA ASP A 81 -15.03 -9.17 -26.74
C ASP A 81 -15.23 -7.66 -26.57
N LYS A 82 -16.09 -7.11 -27.43
CA LYS A 82 -16.54 -5.72 -27.38
C LYS A 82 -17.76 -5.64 -26.46
N THR A 83 -17.54 -5.30 -25.19
CA THR A 83 -18.65 -5.05 -24.27
C THR A 83 -19.20 -3.64 -24.51
N THR A 84 -20.52 -3.54 -24.70
CA THR A 84 -21.22 -2.26 -24.87
C THR A 84 -21.99 -1.97 -23.59
N TYR A 85 -21.59 -0.93 -22.86
CA TYR A 85 -22.29 -0.49 -21.67
C TYR A 85 -23.27 0.60 -22.07
N SER A 86 -24.52 0.49 -21.60
CA SER A 86 -25.54 1.52 -21.83
C SER A 86 -26.16 1.94 -20.51
N SER A 87 -26.31 3.25 -20.34
CA SER A 87 -27.09 3.86 -19.27
C SER A 87 -28.30 4.57 -19.87
N SER A 88 -29.42 4.53 -19.16
CA SER A 88 -30.64 5.26 -19.51
C SER A 88 -30.98 6.25 -18.42
N SER A 89 -31.14 7.51 -18.80
CA SER A 89 -31.69 8.57 -17.96
C SER A 89 -33.16 8.74 -18.33
N GLY A 90 -34.06 8.80 -17.34
CA GLY A 90 -35.49 9.07 -17.58
C GLY A 90 -35.72 10.54 -17.93
N GLY A 91 -36.62 10.80 -18.87
CA GLY A 91 -37.01 12.14 -19.30
C GLY A 91 -37.63 12.97 -18.18
N GLY A 92 -37.23 14.24 -18.13
CA GLY A 92 -37.70 15.22 -17.15
C GLY A 92 -38.28 16.45 -17.82
N THR A 93 -39.30 17.04 -17.21
CA THR A 93 -39.92 18.29 -17.67
C THR A 93 -39.43 19.44 -16.80
N SER A 94 -38.91 20.50 -17.42
CA SER A 94 -38.48 21.71 -16.71
C SER A 94 -39.25 22.92 -17.24
N ALA A 95 -39.91 23.66 -16.36
CA ALA A 95 -40.49 24.96 -16.69
C ALA A 95 -39.40 26.03 -16.62
N THR A 96 -39.12 26.71 -17.72
CA THR A 96 -38.09 27.75 -17.77
C THR A 96 -38.75 29.13 -17.79
N THR A 97 -38.62 29.81 -16.63
CA THR A 97 -38.81 31.25 -16.36
C THR A 97 -40.18 31.88 -16.64
N GLU A 98 -40.74 32.52 -15.61
CA GLU A 98 -41.87 33.46 -15.68
C GLU A 98 -41.33 34.83 -16.10
N ASP A 99 -41.77 35.34 -17.25
CA ASP A 99 -41.48 36.72 -17.64
C ASP A 99 -42.69 37.60 -17.26
N GLY A 100 -42.46 38.57 -16.37
CA GLY A 100 -43.49 39.47 -15.85
C GLY A 100 -44.00 40.40 -16.94
N GLY A 101 -45.32 40.48 -17.11
CA GLY A 101 -45.95 41.32 -18.13
C GLY A 101 -45.57 42.80 -17.97
N GLY A 102 -45.20 43.45 -19.08
CA GLY A 102 -44.79 44.85 -19.14
C GLY A 102 -45.76 45.73 -19.95
N GLU A 103 -45.77 47.03 -19.63
CA GLU A 103 -46.56 48.04 -20.33
C GLU A 103 -45.61 49.07 -20.96
N SER A 104 -45.74 49.29 -22.27
CA SER A 104 -44.91 50.24 -23.01
C SER A 104 -45.79 51.26 -23.74
N THR A 105 -45.49 52.54 -23.56
CA THR A 105 -46.10 53.66 -24.30
C THR A 105 -45.20 54.04 -25.46
N THR A 106 -45.70 54.01 -26.69
CA THR A 106 -44.92 54.45 -27.87
C THR A 106 -44.92 55.99 -27.98
N THR A 107 -43.80 56.55 -28.43
CA THR A 107 -43.41 57.98 -28.39
C THR A 107 -44.46 58.98 -28.87
N GLU A 108 -44.47 60.14 -28.21
CA GLU A 108 -45.24 61.36 -28.50
C GLU A 108 -45.04 61.89 -29.93
N ASP A 109 -46.11 62.48 -30.45
CA ASP A 109 -46.16 63.39 -31.60
C ASP A 109 -46.21 62.82 -33.03
N GLY A 110 -47.32 62.15 -33.35
CA GLY A 110 -47.77 61.87 -34.72
C GLY A 110 -48.70 62.94 -35.33
N GLY A 111 -48.51 64.23 -35.01
CA GLY A 111 -49.32 65.33 -35.57
C GLY A 111 -48.59 66.04 -36.72
N GLY A 112 -49.28 66.30 -37.84
CA GLY A 112 -48.70 66.97 -39.01
C GLY A 112 -49.70 67.85 -39.75
N GLU A 113 -49.17 68.85 -40.45
CA GLU A 113 -49.94 69.77 -41.31
C GLU A 113 -49.46 69.61 -42.75
N THR A 114 -50.36 69.25 -43.66
CA THR A 114 -50.07 69.19 -45.10
C THR A 114 -50.74 70.36 -45.80
N THR A 115 -50.06 70.93 -46.78
CA THR A 115 -50.70 71.86 -47.70
C THR A 115 -50.16 71.75 -49.11
N ASP A 116 -51.05 71.83 -50.09
CA ASP A 116 -50.69 71.78 -51.50
C ASP A 116 -49.92 73.05 -51.90
N THR A 117 -48.80 72.85 -52.61
CA THR A 117 -47.86 73.87 -53.09
C THR A 117 -48.24 74.33 -54.49
N GLU A 118 -48.74 75.57 -54.62
CA GLU A 118 -48.21 76.64 -55.50
C GLU A 118 -49.17 77.83 -55.63
N THR A 119 -48.56 79.03 -55.67
CA THR A 119 -49.10 80.41 -55.75
C THR A 119 -49.93 80.94 -54.57
N GLU A 120 -49.80 82.26 -54.33
CA GLU A 120 -49.82 82.95 -53.03
C GLU A 120 -51.04 82.75 -52.11
N ALA A 121 -50.80 82.92 -50.81
CA ALA A 121 -51.72 82.63 -49.73
C ALA A 121 -53.03 83.44 -49.77
N GLY A 122 -54.18 82.75 -49.72
CA GLY A 122 -55.40 83.27 -49.11
C GLY A 122 -56.59 83.59 -50.03
N SER A 123 -56.52 83.39 -51.34
CA SER A 123 -57.61 83.82 -52.23
C SER A 123 -57.81 82.90 -53.42
N VAL A 124 -59.06 82.44 -53.59
CA VAL A 124 -59.56 81.79 -54.80
C VAL A 124 -59.15 82.63 -56.01
N HIS A 125 -58.44 82.03 -56.96
CA HIS A 125 -58.10 82.70 -58.21
C HIS A 125 -59.30 82.61 -59.15
N TRP A 126 -59.77 83.76 -59.61
CA TRP A 126 -60.94 83.88 -60.49
C TRP A 126 -60.49 84.40 -61.85
N ASN A 127 -60.90 83.74 -62.92
CA ASN A 127 -60.73 84.25 -64.27
C ASN A 127 -61.98 85.03 -64.69
N TYR A 128 -61.78 86.30 -65.05
CA TYR A 128 -62.86 87.27 -65.27
C TYR A 128 -63.26 87.47 -66.73
N ASN A 129 -62.51 86.90 -67.68
CA ASN A 129 -62.64 87.27 -69.10
C ASN A 129 -63.00 86.08 -69.99
N MET A 130 -63.85 85.19 -69.49
CA MET A 130 -64.38 84.05 -70.24
C MET A 130 -65.62 84.51 -71.02
N THR A 131 -65.60 84.36 -72.34
CA THR A 131 -66.71 84.76 -73.23
C THR A 131 -67.26 83.53 -73.94
N THR A 132 -68.57 83.34 -73.95
CA THR A 132 -69.22 82.27 -74.73
C THR A 132 -69.34 82.70 -76.20
N GLY A 133 -69.31 81.74 -77.14
CA GLY A 133 -69.25 81.99 -78.59
C GLY A 133 -70.25 83.06 -79.09
N THR A 134 -69.75 83.98 -79.92
CA THR A 134 -70.47 85.15 -80.45
C THR A 134 -71.41 84.76 -81.59
N ALA A 135 -72.69 85.09 -81.45
CA ALA A 135 -73.64 85.11 -82.57
C ALA A 135 -73.95 86.56 -82.95
N GLU A 136 -74.05 86.81 -84.25
CA GLU A 136 -74.17 88.12 -84.92
C GLU A 136 -74.83 89.21 -84.05
N GLY A 137 -74.00 89.97 -83.33
CA GLY A 137 -74.38 91.18 -82.59
C GLY A 137 -74.39 91.12 -81.04
N HIS A 138 -74.21 89.98 -80.36
CA HIS A 138 -74.08 89.99 -78.88
C HIS A 138 -73.20 88.86 -78.30
N SER A 139 -72.65 89.09 -77.10
CA SER A 139 -71.84 88.12 -76.33
C SER A 139 -72.19 88.13 -74.83
N HIS A 140 -71.93 87.03 -74.14
CA HIS A 140 -72.04 86.92 -72.69
C HIS A 140 -70.68 86.62 -72.07
N SER A 141 -70.36 87.29 -70.97
CA SER A 141 -69.18 87.00 -70.15
C SER A 141 -69.58 86.48 -68.77
N TYR A 142 -68.77 85.57 -68.23
CA TYR A 142 -68.92 85.02 -66.88
C TYR A 142 -67.57 84.85 -66.19
N LYS A 143 -67.60 84.65 -64.87
CA LYS A 143 -66.41 84.42 -64.04
C LYS A 143 -66.37 82.96 -63.60
N ALA A 144 -65.19 82.36 -63.61
CA ALA A 144 -64.97 81.00 -63.14
C ALA A 144 -63.78 80.94 -62.17
N VAL A 145 -63.85 80.03 -61.19
CA VAL A 145 -62.70 79.73 -60.33
C VAL A 145 -61.69 78.94 -61.14
N GLU A 146 -60.47 79.46 -61.20
CA GLU A 146 -59.35 78.80 -61.88
C GLU A 146 -58.55 77.92 -60.91
N SER A 147 -58.35 78.36 -59.67
CA SER A 147 -57.71 77.54 -58.62
C SER A 147 -58.07 77.99 -57.20
N HIS A 148 -57.97 77.07 -56.23
CA HIS A 148 -58.08 77.36 -54.79
C HIS A 148 -57.33 76.30 -53.95
N ARG A 149 -57.13 76.57 -52.65
CA ARG A 149 -56.31 75.73 -51.74
C ARG A 149 -57.12 75.20 -50.55
N HIS A 150 -56.80 73.97 -50.15
CA HIS A 150 -57.27 73.35 -48.90
C HIS A 150 -56.14 73.25 -47.87
N ARG A 151 -56.50 73.36 -46.59
CA ARG A 151 -55.60 73.10 -45.45
C ARG A 151 -56.29 72.13 -44.51
N VAL A 152 -55.62 71.04 -44.17
CA VAL A 152 -56.12 70.02 -43.24
C VAL A 152 -55.10 69.84 -42.12
N ARG A 153 -55.59 69.80 -40.87
CA ARG A 153 -54.77 69.62 -39.67
C ARG A 153 -55.26 68.40 -38.88
N PHE A 154 -54.33 67.59 -38.39
CA PHE A 154 -54.60 66.45 -37.53
C PHE A 154 -54.04 66.68 -36.11
N SER A 155 -54.77 66.23 -35.09
CA SER A 155 -54.37 66.37 -33.67
C SER A 155 -53.42 65.25 -33.26
N SER A 156 -52.50 65.54 -32.32
CA SER A 156 -51.60 64.52 -31.76
C SER A 156 -52.39 63.53 -30.88
N HIS A 157 -52.00 62.25 -30.94
CA HIS A 157 -52.52 61.20 -30.07
C HIS A 157 -51.43 60.16 -29.79
N SER A 158 -51.66 59.32 -28.78
CA SER A 158 -50.76 58.24 -28.37
C SER A 158 -51.46 56.89 -28.34
N HIS A 159 -50.66 55.83 -28.44
CA HIS A 159 -51.12 54.44 -28.34
C HIS A 159 -50.45 53.73 -27.17
N ARG A 160 -51.18 52.78 -26.60
CA ARG A 160 -50.72 51.93 -25.51
C ARG A 160 -50.92 50.47 -25.90
N ILE A 161 -49.88 49.68 -25.74
CA ILE A 161 -49.90 48.24 -26.02
C ILE A 161 -49.62 47.50 -24.72
N ARG A 162 -50.42 46.48 -24.42
CA ARG A 162 -50.26 45.60 -23.25
C ARG A 162 -49.99 44.17 -23.71
N LEU A 163 -49.02 43.52 -23.10
CA LEU A 163 -48.67 42.12 -23.34
C LEU A 163 -48.92 41.30 -22.07
N SER A 164 -49.61 40.16 -22.22
CA SER A 164 -49.89 39.23 -21.12
C SER A 164 -48.67 38.40 -20.73
N SER A 165 -48.57 38.01 -19.45
CA SER A 165 -47.58 37.04 -18.98
C SER A 165 -47.78 35.68 -19.66
N HIS A 166 -46.69 35.03 -20.03
CA HIS A 166 -46.69 33.66 -20.55
C HIS A 166 -45.47 32.90 -20.03
N TYR A 167 -45.51 31.57 -20.13
CA TYR A 167 -44.41 30.69 -19.74
C TYR A 167 -44.01 29.78 -20.89
N HIS A 168 -42.77 29.31 -20.86
CA HIS A 168 -42.25 28.34 -21.81
C HIS A 168 -42.11 26.97 -21.14
N ARG A 169 -42.62 25.93 -21.82
CA ARG A 169 -42.42 24.53 -21.45
C ARG A 169 -41.44 23.90 -22.42
N ILE A 170 -40.40 23.27 -21.88
CA ILE A 170 -39.43 22.51 -22.65
C ILE A 170 -39.55 21.05 -22.25
N ASP A 171 -39.84 20.18 -23.22
CA ASP A 171 -39.87 18.73 -23.06
C ASP A 171 -38.56 18.14 -23.59
N LEU A 172 -37.83 17.43 -22.73
CA LEU A 172 -36.60 16.73 -23.12
C LEU A 172 -36.87 15.22 -23.24
N PRO A 173 -36.77 14.64 -24.45
CA PRO A 173 -37.00 13.20 -24.65
C PRO A 173 -35.97 12.32 -23.93
N ASP A 174 -36.38 11.09 -23.64
CA ASP A 174 -35.49 10.02 -23.21
C ASP A 174 -34.36 9.85 -24.24
N HIS A 175 -33.12 9.82 -23.75
CA HIS A 175 -31.95 9.51 -24.57
C HIS A 175 -31.06 8.48 -23.88
N ARG A 176 -30.24 7.81 -24.69
CA ARG A 176 -29.34 6.75 -24.25
C ARG A 176 -27.90 7.10 -24.60
N HIS A 177 -26.98 6.79 -23.70
CA HIS A 177 -25.56 6.80 -23.98
C HIS A 177 -25.07 5.37 -24.20
N SER A 178 -24.23 5.21 -25.22
CA SER A 178 -23.57 3.93 -25.53
C SER A 178 -22.08 4.16 -25.57
N ILE A 179 -21.35 3.39 -24.77
CA ILE A 179 -19.89 3.41 -24.74
C ILE A 179 -19.40 2.02 -25.12
N ALA A 180 -18.59 1.96 -26.17
CA ALA A 180 -17.93 0.75 -26.62
C ALA A 180 -16.47 0.78 -26.19
N ILE A 181 -16.05 -0.22 -25.41
CA ILE A 181 -14.64 -0.42 -25.06
C ILE A 181 -14.09 -1.50 -26.00
N PRO A 182 -13.16 -1.17 -26.93
CA PRO A 182 -12.53 -2.18 -27.77
C PRO A 182 -11.77 -3.20 -26.92
N GLY A 183 -11.65 -4.42 -27.44
CA GLY A 183 -10.77 -5.43 -26.85
C GLY A 183 -9.35 -4.89 -26.74
N HIS A 184 -8.74 -5.03 -25.56
CA HIS A 184 -7.36 -4.62 -25.31
C HIS A 184 -6.60 -5.74 -24.60
N SER A 185 -5.29 -5.56 -24.43
CA SER A 185 -4.43 -6.53 -23.77
C SER A 185 -3.63 -5.90 -22.66
N HIS A 186 -3.39 -6.68 -21.61
CA HIS A 186 -2.44 -6.33 -20.57
C HIS A 186 -1.20 -7.20 -20.74
N ARG A 187 -0.04 -6.54 -20.70
CA ARG A 187 1.26 -7.19 -20.65
C ARG A 187 1.86 -6.97 -19.28
N VAL A 188 2.11 -8.04 -18.56
CA VAL A 188 2.82 -8.01 -17.28
C VAL A 188 4.11 -8.78 -17.44
N THR A 189 5.23 -8.12 -17.15
CA THR A 189 6.55 -8.73 -17.10
C THR A 189 6.86 -9.07 -15.66
N ILE A 190 7.03 -10.36 -15.37
CA ILE A 190 7.46 -10.82 -14.04
C ILE A 190 8.98 -10.97 -14.12
N PRO A 191 9.75 -10.19 -13.34
CA PRO A 191 11.20 -10.33 -13.32
C PRO A 191 11.60 -11.79 -13.07
N SER A 192 12.67 -12.20 -13.75
CA SER A 192 13.32 -13.49 -13.57
C SER A 192 13.60 -13.71 -12.08
N HIS A 193 13.04 -14.77 -11.49
CA HIS A 193 13.42 -15.24 -10.15
C HIS A 193 13.33 -16.76 -10.09
N GLY A 194 14.23 -17.37 -9.34
CA GLY A 194 14.31 -18.82 -9.14
C GLY A 194 14.76 -19.13 -7.72
N HIS A 195 14.36 -20.30 -7.23
CA HIS A 195 14.76 -20.81 -5.92
C HIS A 195 15.30 -22.22 -6.07
N LYS A 196 16.31 -22.41 -6.93
CA LYS A 196 16.99 -23.69 -7.00
C LYS A 196 17.99 -23.75 -5.85
N ILE A 197 17.83 -24.79 -5.03
CA ILE A 197 18.71 -25.07 -3.90
C ILE A 197 19.60 -26.22 -4.31
N THR A 198 20.92 -26.00 -4.34
CA THR A 198 21.92 -27.05 -4.49
C THR A 198 22.29 -27.59 -3.11
N PRO A 199 21.99 -28.86 -2.78
CA PRO A 199 22.49 -29.49 -1.58
C PRO A 199 24.03 -29.60 -1.63
N GLY A 200 24.71 -29.34 -0.52
CA GLY A 200 26.17 -29.42 -0.44
C GLY A 200 26.70 -28.90 0.89
N ILE A 201 27.95 -29.22 1.22
CA ILE A 201 28.61 -28.67 2.42
C ILE A 201 29.45 -27.47 1.98
N PHE A 202 29.01 -26.28 2.36
CA PHE A 202 29.68 -25.02 2.05
C PHE A 202 30.29 -24.45 3.33
N GLU A 203 31.61 -24.21 3.31
CA GLU A 203 32.35 -23.78 4.48
C GLU A 203 32.66 -22.28 4.48
N PHE A 204 32.21 -21.56 5.51
CA PHE A 204 32.34 -20.11 5.64
C PHE A 204 33.10 -19.71 6.92
N GLY A 205 33.58 -18.47 6.93
CA GLY A 205 34.25 -17.89 8.08
C GLY A 205 35.65 -18.47 8.34
N ARG A 206 36.39 -17.78 9.20
CA ARG A 206 37.68 -18.22 9.74
C ARG A 206 37.90 -17.61 11.11
N ALA A 207 37.03 -17.98 12.05
CA ALA A 207 37.16 -17.64 13.46
C ALA A 207 38.58 -17.94 13.97
N LYS A 208 39.12 -17.05 14.80
CA LYS A 208 40.52 -17.09 15.29
C LYS A 208 40.59 -17.37 16.78
N SER A 209 39.50 -17.15 17.50
CA SER A 209 39.43 -17.32 18.94
C SER A 209 38.04 -17.80 19.36
N PHE A 210 37.96 -18.35 20.57
CA PHE A 210 36.68 -18.67 21.20
C PHE A 210 36.73 -18.40 22.70
N SER A 211 35.57 -18.13 23.28
CA SER A 211 35.39 -17.95 24.72
C SER A 211 34.52 -19.05 25.29
N LEU A 212 34.87 -19.51 26.49
CA LEU A 212 34.09 -20.47 27.26
C LEU A 212 33.28 -19.77 28.34
N TYR A 213 32.00 -20.11 28.40
CA TYR A 213 31.04 -19.67 29.38
C TYR A 213 30.57 -20.88 30.18
N VAL A 214 30.48 -20.72 31.49
CA VAL A 214 29.93 -21.73 32.41
C VAL A 214 28.75 -21.10 33.12
N ASN A 215 27.57 -21.72 33.03
CA ASN A 215 26.32 -21.18 33.56
C ASN A 215 26.09 -19.71 33.15
N GLY A 216 26.33 -19.41 31.86
CA GLY A 216 26.17 -18.07 31.27
C GLY A 216 27.27 -17.05 31.60
N THR A 217 28.24 -17.38 32.46
CA THR A 217 29.33 -16.45 32.81
C THR A 217 30.61 -16.79 32.04
N ARG A 218 31.23 -15.81 31.39
CA ARG A 218 32.53 -16.01 30.70
C ARG A 218 33.62 -16.36 31.70
N LYS A 219 34.33 -17.46 31.47
CA LYS A 219 35.43 -17.94 32.32
C LYS A 219 36.79 -17.92 31.63
N TYR A 220 36.81 -18.08 30.31
CA TYR A 220 38.05 -18.23 29.56
C TYR A 220 37.91 -17.74 28.13
N THR A 221 39.02 -17.29 27.56
CA THR A 221 39.16 -16.95 26.15
C THR A 221 40.44 -17.57 25.63
N HIS A 222 40.35 -18.24 24.50
CA HIS A 222 41.45 -18.92 23.83
C HIS A 222 41.67 -18.32 22.45
N SER A 223 42.92 -18.02 22.12
CA SER A 223 43.34 -17.69 20.76
C SER A 223 43.85 -18.95 20.07
N GLY A 224 43.13 -19.43 19.05
CA GLY A 224 43.40 -20.69 18.39
C GLY A 224 42.12 -21.46 18.07
N SER A 225 42.27 -22.54 17.30
CA SER A 225 41.15 -23.40 16.88
C SER A 225 40.92 -24.60 17.77
N THR A 226 41.82 -24.91 18.71
CA THR A 226 41.71 -26.09 19.56
C THR A 226 42.25 -25.81 20.95
N ALA A 227 41.49 -26.17 21.99
CA ALA A 227 41.99 -26.13 23.36
C ALA A 227 41.50 -27.32 24.18
N GLU A 228 42.31 -27.71 25.15
CA GLU A 228 41.92 -28.61 26.24
C GLU A 228 41.95 -27.82 27.54
N VAL A 229 40.82 -27.76 28.24
CA VAL A 229 40.62 -26.84 29.34
C VAL A 229 40.01 -27.57 30.53
N ASP A 230 40.66 -27.47 31.68
CA ASP A 230 40.12 -27.96 32.94
C ASP A 230 39.13 -26.93 33.50
N ILE A 231 37.86 -27.27 33.52
CA ILE A 231 36.77 -26.38 33.95
C ILE A 231 36.33 -26.66 35.39
N THR A 232 36.95 -27.61 36.09
CA THR A 232 36.50 -28.10 37.42
C THR A 232 36.30 -26.96 38.41
N GLY A 233 37.26 -26.03 38.48
CA GLY A 233 37.22 -24.89 39.38
C GLY A 233 36.15 -23.84 39.02
N TRP A 234 35.64 -23.87 37.79
CA TRP A 234 34.62 -22.91 37.32
C TRP A 234 33.19 -23.36 37.63
N LEU A 235 33.03 -24.63 37.99
CA LEU A 235 31.74 -25.24 38.35
C LEU A 235 31.40 -25.08 39.83
N LEU A 236 32.26 -24.43 40.62
CA LEU A 236 32.04 -24.24 42.05
C LEU A 236 30.87 -23.28 42.31
N GLY A 237 29.92 -23.73 43.13
CA GLY A 237 28.85 -22.91 43.69
C GLY A 237 29.35 -22.03 44.84
N SER A 238 28.40 -21.34 45.48
CA SER A 238 28.66 -20.46 46.64
C SER A 238 29.28 -21.19 47.83
N ASP A 239 29.00 -22.49 47.98
CA ASP A 239 29.52 -23.36 49.03
C ASP A 239 30.89 -23.96 48.71
N ARG A 240 31.53 -23.51 47.62
CA ARG A 240 32.79 -24.06 47.07
C ARG A 240 32.70 -25.55 46.74
N LYS A 241 31.51 -26.07 46.45
CA LYS A 241 31.31 -27.41 45.91
C LYS A 241 30.69 -27.31 44.53
N ILE A 242 30.92 -28.33 43.72
CA ILE A 242 30.24 -28.46 42.44
C ILE A 242 28.82 -28.92 42.73
N PRO A 243 27.77 -28.22 42.25
CA PRO A 243 26.39 -28.60 42.48
C PRO A 243 26.09 -29.95 41.81
N ARG A 244 25.31 -30.77 42.51
CA ARG A 244 24.98 -32.17 42.14
C ARG A 244 23.47 -32.33 42.10
N GLY A 245 22.99 -33.26 41.28
CA GLY A 245 21.56 -33.41 41.01
C GLY A 245 20.99 -32.24 40.20
N SER A 246 21.83 -31.47 39.52
CA SER A 246 21.44 -30.29 38.75
C SER A 246 22.12 -30.27 37.38
N TRP A 247 21.45 -29.63 36.42
CA TRP A 247 22.03 -29.31 35.13
C TRP A 247 23.05 -28.18 35.25
N LEU A 248 24.15 -28.32 34.51
CA LEU A 248 25.19 -27.33 34.33
C LEU A 248 25.38 -27.08 32.84
N THR A 249 25.76 -25.86 32.48
CA THR A 249 25.91 -25.48 31.08
C THR A 249 27.35 -25.07 30.79
N LEU A 250 27.89 -25.61 29.70
CA LEU A 250 29.13 -25.17 29.09
C LEU A 250 28.79 -24.63 27.70
N GLU A 251 29.18 -23.39 27.44
CA GLU A 251 29.00 -22.80 26.13
C GLU A 251 30.34 -22.34 25.55
N ALA A 252 30.62 -22.71 24.31
CA ALA A 252 31.76 -22.20 23.55
C ALA A 252 31.27 -21.23 22.46
N ARG A 253 31.68 -19.96 22.55
CA ARG A 253 31.37 -18.92 21.55
C ARG A 253 32.61 -18.56 20.74
N PRO A 254 32.60 -18.71 19.41
CA PRO A 254 33.68 -18.23 18.56
C PRO A 254 33.69 -16.69 18.48
N ASP A 255 34.71 -16.10 17.87
CA ASP A 255 34.74 -14.66 17.53
C ASP A 255 34.07 -14.31 16.19
N ASP A 256 33.76 -15.31 15.36
CA ASP A 256 33.08 -15.21 14.06
C ASP A 256 32.33 -16.53 13.77
N LEU A 257 31.64 -16.64 12.63
CA LEU A 257 30.99 -17.87 12.18
C LEU A 257 31.95 -19.07 12.23
N ALA A 258 31.55 -20.11 12.96
CA ALA A 258 32.35 -21.32 13.13
C ALA A 258 31.50 -22.58 13.31
N TYR A 259 32.12 -23.73 13.12
CA TYR A 259 31.57 -25.03 13.52
C TYR A 259 32.37 -25.54 14.71
N ILE A 260 31.74 -25.64 15.89
CA ILE A 260 32.41 -26.04 17.13
C ILE A 260 32.04 -27.48 17.49
N SER A 261 33.04 -28.24 17.89
CA SER A 261 32.92 -29.55 18.55
C SER A 261 33.41 -29.43 19.98
N ILE A 262 32.64 -29.93 20.94
CA ILE A 262 32.96 -30.01 22.36
C ILE A 262 32.95 -31.48 22.77
N ASP A 263 34.03 -31.98 23.34
CA ASP A 263 34.07 -33.24 24.06
C ASP A 263 34.30 -32.95 25.54
N LEU A 264 33.29 -33.17 26.37
CA LEU A 264 33.38 -33.02 27.83
C LEU A 264 33.71 -34.37 28.45
N ILE A 265 34.67 -34.37 29.38
CA ILE A 265 35.09 -35.56 30.11
C ILE A 265 35.03 -35.24 31.61
N VAL A 266 34.15 -35.94 32.33
CA VAL A 266 34.04 -35.88 33.78
C VAL A 266 34.70 -37.11 34.39
N GLN A 267 35.69 -36.88 35.23
CA GLN A 267 36.41 -37.88 36.00
C GLN A 267 35.99 -37.78 37.46
N GLY A 268 35.35 -38.81 37.97
CA GLY A 268 34.85 -38.82 39.34
C GLY A 268 34.72 -40.22 39.94
N PHE A 269 34.26 -40.22 41.17
CA PHE A 269 33.89 -41.42 41.90
C PHE A 269 32.42 -41.34 42.26
N VAL A 270 31.67 -42.39 41.91
CA VAL A 270 30.27 -42.55 42.30
C VAL A 270 30.20 -43.57 43.42
N GLN A 271 29.34 -43.31 44.41
CA GLN A 271 29.03 -44.30 45.41
C GLN A 271 27.84 -45.12 44.93
N SER A 272 28.06 -46.39 44.59
CA SER A 272 26.98 -47.32 44.31
C SER A 272 26.10 -47.46 45.56
N ARG A 273 24.86 -46.99 45.48
CA ARG A 273 23.77 -47.36 46.41
C ARG A 273 22.83 -48.27 45.63
N GLY A 274 23.11 -49.56 45.71
CA GLY A 274 22.24 -50.58 45.15
C GLY A 274 21.02 -50.76 46.05
N ASP A 275 19.97 -49.98 45.81
CA ASP A 275 18.68 -50.16 46.50
C ASP A 275 17.75 -51.12 45.73
N ASN A 276 18.12 -51.51 44.51
CA ASN A 276 17.51 -52.62 43.76
C ASN A 276 18.50 -53.78 43.66
N THR A 277 18.27 -54.79 44.49
CA THR A 277 18.78 -56.14 44.24
C THR A 277 17.81 -56.82 43.27
N VAL A 278 18.31 -57.25 42.13
CA VAL A 278 17.68 -58.30 41.30
C VAL A 278 18.42 -59.59 41.53
#